data_AF-A0A2V7VZ02-F1
#
_entry.id   AF-A0A2V7VZ02-F1
#
_cell.length_a   1.000
_cell.length_b   1.000
_cell.length_c   1.000
_cell.angle_alpha   90.00
_cell.angle_beta   90.00
_cell.angle_gamma   90.00
#
_symmetry.space_group_name_H-M   'P 1'
#
loop_
_entity.id
_entity.type
_entity.pdbx_description
1 polymer ?
#
loop_
_entity_poly.entity_id
_entity_poly.type
_entity_poly.pdbx_seq_one_letter_code
_entity_poly.pdbx_strand_id
1 'polypeptide(L)'
;QSSDVDKNAAIVIFVASGRCRVFQDGQEIDCIIPPEVAVRQQSALAVGDRVQLDENRAVKAVLPRRTVLSRPDPNNPHRQRLIAANLDIVIHVVSVKAPPLRPRLID
;
A
#
# COMPACT_ATOMS: atom_id res chain seq x y z
N GLN A 1 -5.33 24.98 -4.00
CA GLN A 1 -3.90 24.66 -4.25
C GLN A 1 -3.59 23.16 -4.16
N SER A 2 -4.58 22.27 -3.98
CA SER A 2 -4.37 20.82 -3.80
C SER A 2 -4.30 19.99 -5.11
N SER A 3 -4.50 20.60 -6.29
CA SER A 3 -4.79 19.87 -7.53
C SER A 3 -3.58 19.51 -8.40
N ASP A 4 -2.40 20.08 -8.15
CA ASP A 4 -1.20 19.83 -8.98
C ASP A 4 -0.26 18.76 -8.40
N VAL A 5 -0.27 18.56 -7.07
CA VAL A 5 0.52 17.49 -6.40
C VAL A 5 0.03 16.10 -6.82
N ASP A 6 -1.26 16.00 -7.15
CA ASP A 6 -1.93 14.76 -7.50
C ASP A 6 -1.74 14.31 -8.96
N LYS A 7 -1.41 15.24 -9.87
CA LYS A 7 -1.30 14.94 -11.30
C LYS A 7 -0.13 14.01 -11.65
N ASN A 8 0.93 14.03 -10.85
CA ASN A 8 2.12 13.19 -11.06
C ASN A 8 2.28 12.10 -10.00
N ALA A 9 1.22 11.78 -9.25
CA ALA A 9 1.28 10.73 -8.25
C ALA A 9 1.26 9.35 -8.91
N ALA A 10 2.25 8.53 -8.62
CA ALA A 10 2.26 7.12 -8.99
C ALA A 10 1.56 6.29 -7.90
N ILE A 11 0.89 5.20 -8.28
CA ILE A 11 0.20 4.31 -7.33
C ILE A 11 1.05 3.06 -7.11
N VAL A 12 1.37 2.73 -5.87
CA VAL A 12 2.10 1.51 -5.54
C VAL A 12 1.20 0.30 -5.81
N ILE A 13 1.65 -0.61 -6.67
CA ILE A 13 0.93 -1.84 -7.02
C ILE A 13 1.62 -3.10 -6.50
N PHE A 14 2.90 -3.00 -6.12
CA PHE A 14 3.68 -4.10 -5.55
C PHE A 14 4.75 -3.57 -4.60
N VAL A 15 5.03 -4.31 -3.52
CA VAL A 15 6.08 -3.97 -2.55
C VAL A 15 6.89 -5.21 -2.20
N ALA A 16 8.22 -5.08 -2.24
CA ALA A 16 9.19 -6.05 -1.78
C ALA A 16 10.30 -5.35 -0.97
N SER A 17 11.23 -6.12 -0.43
CA SER A 17 12.36 -5.56 0.32
C SER A 17 13.19 -4.61 -0.56
N GLY A 18 13.22 -3.32 -0.20
CA GLY A 18 14.00 -2.27 -0.89
C GLY A 18 13.50 -1.90 -2.30
N ARG A 19 12.40 -2.49 -2.78
CA ARG A 19 11.86 -2.26 -4.12
C ARG A 19 10.35 -2.21 -4.12
N CYS A 20 9.78 -1.44 -5.04
CA CYS A 20 8.36 -1.47 -5.31
C CYS A 20 8.12 -1.39 -6.82
N ARG A 21 6.88 -1.66 -7.22
CA ARG A 21 6.40 -1.32 -8.55
C ARG A 21 5.24 -0.36 -8.40
N VAL A 22 5.21 0.64 -9.26
CA VAL A 22 4.17 1.64 -9.29
C VAL A 22 3.48 1.67 -10.65
N PHE A 23 2.23 2.10 -10.66
CA PHE A 23 1.46 2.40 -11.85
C PHE A 23 1.39 3.93 -12.02
N GLN A 24 1.84 4.42 -13.18
CA GLN A 24 1.82 5.84 -13.53
C GLN A 24 1.58 5.97 -15.03
N ASP A 25 0.64 6.83 -15.43
CA ASP A 25 0.35 7.15 -16.84
C ASP A 25 0.14 5.91 -17.73
N GLY A 26 -0.53 4.88 -17.21
CA GLY A 26 -0.81 3.65 -17.96
C GLY A 26 0.33 2.64 -17.97
N GLN A 27 1.45 2.91 -17.30
CA GLN A 27 2.63 2.05 -17.31
C GLN A 27 2.98 1.54 -15.91
N GLU A 28 3.54 0.33 -15.87
CA GLU A 28 4.17 -0.20 -14.67
C GLU A 28 5.67 0.17 -14.66
N ILE A 29 6.14 0.70 -13.53
CA ILE A 29 7.51 1.17 -13.36
C ILE A 29 8.10 0.53 -12.11
N ASP A 30 9.21 -0.18 -12.27
CA ASP A 30 9.99 -0.67 -11.14
C ASP A 30 10.78 0.48 -10.49
N CYS A 31 10.71 0.54 -9.16
CA CYS A 31 11.23 1.64 -8.36
C CYS A 31 12.03 1.15 -7.16
N ILE A 32 12.97 1.97 -6.72
CA ILE A 32 13.77 1.73 -5.52
C ILE A 32 13.08 2.37 -4.32
N ILE A 33 13.14 1.72 -3.16
CA ILE A 33 12.70 2.29 -1.88
C ILE A 33 13.95 2.71 -1.11
N PRO A 34 14.24 4.03 -1.00
CA PRO A 34 15.36 4.50 -0.19
C PRO A 34 15.25 4.08 1.28
N PRO A 35 16.36 3.77 1.96
CA PRO A 35 16.35 3.36 3.37
C PRO A 35 15.66 4.37 4.29
N GLU A 36 15.77 5.66 4.00
CA GLU A 36 15.09 6.72 4.76
C GLU A 36 13.57 6.64 4.69
N VAL A 37 13.00 6.26 3.55
CA VAL A 37 11.56 5.99 3.40
C VAL A 37 11.19 4.68 4.11
N ALA A 38 12.05 3.66 4.01
CA ALA A 38 11.85 2.36 4.66
C ALA A 38 11.91 2.42 6.20
N VAL A 39 12.77 3.29 6.77
CA VAL A 39 13.03 3.39 8.21
C VAL A 39 12.10 4.39 8.90
N ARG A 40 11.84 5.56 8.29
CA ARG A 40 11.03 6.62 8.92
C ARG A 40 9.56 6.25 9.04
N GLN A 41 9.02 5.48 8.09
CA GLN A 41 7.62 5.07 8.12
C GLN A 41 7.50 3.67 8.70
N GLN A 42 7.48 3.57 10.03
CA GLN A 42 7.11 2.34 10.74
C GLN A 42 5.77 1.71 10.30
N SER A 43 5.01 2.41 9.44
CA SER A 43 4.04 1.86 8.49
C SER A 43 4.65 1.78 7.07
N ALA A 44 5.35 0.68 6.81
CA ALA A 44 5.99 0.39 5.52
C ALA A 44 5.07 0.74 4.34
N LEU A 45 5.65 1.31 3.29
CA LEU A 45 5.01 1.48 1.99
C LEU A 45 4.06 0.31 1.71
N ALA A 46 2.81 0.59 1.39
CA ALA A 46 1.82 -0.42 1.09
C ALA A 46 1.27 -0.26 -0.32
N VAL A 47 0.70 -1.34 -0.83
CA VAL A 47 -0.08 -1.28 -2.07
C VAL A 47 -1.24 -0.30 -1.91
N GLY A 48 -1.50 0.47 -2.96
CA GLY A 48 -2.45 1.58 -2.97
C GLY A 48 -1.90 2.89 -2.41
N ASP A 49 -0.68 2.94 -1.87
CA ASP A 49 -0.03 4.21 -1.53
C ASP A 49 0.15 5.05 -2.80
N ARG A 50 -0.09 6.35 -2.65
CA ARG A 50 0.22 7.35 -3.68
C ARG A 50 1.59 7.91 -3.38
N VAL A 51 2.49 7.91 -4.35
CA VAL A 51 3.88 8.32 -4.16
C VAL A 51 4.34 9.32 -5.19
N GLN A 52 5.33 10.12 -4.80
CA GLN A 52 6.14 10.89 -5.71
C GLN A 52 7.45 10.14 -5.98
N LEU A 53 7.82 10.06 -7.24
CA LEU A 53 9.11 9.53 -7.68
C LEU A 53 10.10 10.68 -7.93
N ASP A 54 11.38 10.40 -7.77
CA ASP A 54 12.45 11.25 -8.31
C ASP A 54 12.82 10.85 -9.75
N GLU A 55 13.78 11.56 -10.34
CA GLU A 55 14.27 11.32 -11.71
C GLU A 55 14.90 9.92 -11.89
N ASN A 56 15.37 9.31 -10.80
CA ASN A 56 15.98 7.99 -10.77
C ASN A 56 14.98 6.88 -10.46
N ARG A 57 13.68 7.17 -10.47
CA ARG A 57 12.60 6.23 -10.11
C ARG A 57 12.72 5.69 -8.68
N ALA A 58 13.28 6.48 -7.78
CA ALA A 58 13.24 6.19 -6.35
C ALA A 58 12.02 6.85 -5.71
N VAL A 59 11.42 6.18 -4.73
CA VAL A 59 10.31 6.74 -3.95
C VAL A 59 10.85 7.91 -3.13
N LYS A 60 10.41 9.12 -3.45
CA LYS A 60 10.79 10.35 -2.75
C LYS A 60 9.89 10.62 -1.55
N ALA A 61 8.59 10.43 -1.72
CA ALA A 61 7.59 10.68 -0.68
C ALA A 61 6.34 9.82 -0.87
N VAL A 62 5.71 9.46 0.24
CA VAL A 62 4.36 8.89 0.28
C VAL A 62 3.38 10.02 0.61
N LEU A 63 2.38 10.21 -0.24
CA LEU A 63 1.34 11.22 -0.06
C LEU A 63 0.36 10.81 1.05
N PRO A 64 -0.40 11.77 1.64
CA PRO A 64 -1.35 11.46 2.70
C PRO A 64 -2.36 10.38 2.31
N ARG A 65 -2.56 9.40 3.21
CA ARG A 65 -3.50 8.29 3.02
C ARG A 65 -4.91 8.74 3.38
N ARG A 66 -5.87 8.44 2.51
CA ARG A 66 -7.31 8.65 2.75
C ARG A 66 -7.92 7.54 3.59
N THR A 67 -7.48 6.31 3.35
CA THR A 67 -7.92 5.10 4.07
C THR A 67 -6.73 4.20 4.33
N VAL A 68 -6.85 3.35 5.36
CA VAL A 68 -5.82 2.41 5.79
C VAL A 68 -6.47 1.07 6.10
N LEU A 69 -5.95 -0.01 5.52
CA LEU A 69 -6.22 -1.37 5.93
C LEU A 69 -4.98 -1.92 6.64
N SER A 70 -5.13 -2.23 7.94
CA SER A 70 -4.07 -2.79 8.76
C SER A 70 -4.55 -3.99 9.57
N ARG A 71 -3.60 -4.76 10.10
CA ARG A 71 -3.87 -5.87 11.02
C ARG A 71 -2.87 -5.82 12.18
N PRO A 72 -3.25 -6.25 13.40
CA PRO A 72 -2.30 -6.43 14.48
C PRO A 72 -1.11 -7.30 14.06
N ASP A 73 0.09 -6.93 14.51
CA ASP A 73 1.28 -7.74 14.32
C ASP A 73 1.16 -9.02 15.17
N PRO A 74 1.35 -10.22 14.59
CA PRO A 74 1.24 -11.48 15.33
C PRO A 74 2.19 -11.58 16.52
N ASN A 75 3.37 -10.96 16.43
CA ASN A 75 4.42 -11.01 17.45
C ASN A 75 4.31 -9.86 18.45
N ASN A 76 3.60 -8.78 18.10
CA ASN A 76 3.36 -7.65 18.99
C ASN A 76 1.97 -7.04 18.72
N PRO A 77 0.93 -7.45 19.48
CA PRO A 77 -0.45 -6.98 19.26
C PRO A 77 -0.63 -5.46 19.38
N HIS A 78 0.28 -4.76 20.07
CA HIS A 78 0.26 -3.30 20.18
C HIS A 78 0.78 -2.59 18.93
N ARG A 79 1.33 -3.33 17.97
CA ARG A 79 1.79 -2.82 16.68
C ARG A 79 0.78 -3.16 15.59
N GLN A 80 0.43 -2.18 14.76
CA GLN A 80 -0.36 -2.40 13.55
C GLN A 80 0.57 -2.58 12.36
N ARG A 81 0.31 -3.61 11.55
CA ARG A 81 0.97 -3.85 10.27
C ARG A 81 0.06 -3.39 9.14
N LEU A 82 0.56 -2.45 8.34
CA LEU A 82 -0.12 -1.97 7.15
C LEU A 82 -0.21 -3.07 6.09
N ILE A 83 -1.38 -3.24 5.49
CA ILE A 83 -1.63 -4.19 4.41
C ILE A 83 -1.81 -3.44 3.09
N ALA A 84 -2.66 -2.41 3.10
CA ALA A 84 -2.99 -1.59 1.93
C ALA A 84 -3.46 -0.19 2.37
N ALA A 85 -3.42 0.76 1.44
CA ALA A 85 -3.86 2.14 1.66
C ALA A 85 -4.72 2.63 0.49
N ASN A 86 -5.49 3.70 0.74
CA ASN A 86 -6.34 4.37 -0.26
C ASN A 86 -7.30 3.43 -1.01
N LEU A 87 -7.79 2.41 -0.33
CA LEU A 87 -8.85 1.54 -0.83
C LEU A 87 -10.21 2.22 -0.66
N ASP A 88 -11.03 2.16 -1.70
CA ASP A 88 -12.42 2.61 -1.68
C ASP A 88 -13.39 1.43 -1.44
N ILE A 89 -13.01 0.22 -1.84
CA ILE A 89 -13.84 -0.99 -1.77
C ILE A 89 -13.01 -2.17 -1.25
N VAL A 90 -13.59 -2.93 -0.33
CA VAL A 90 -13.08 -4.24 0.10
C VAL A 90 -14.10 -5.31 -0.30
N ILE A 91 -13.64 -6.36 -0.96
CA ILE A 91 -14.49 -7.47 -1.42
C ILE A 91 -14.15 -8.71 -0.60
N HIS A 92 -15.08 -9.17 0.22
CA HIS A 92 -14.96 -10.46 0.93
C HIS A 92 -15.31 -11.61 -0.02
N VAL A 93 -14.33 -12.45 -0.34
CA VAL A 93 -14.54 -13.66 -1.14
C VAL A 93 -14.61 -14.87 -0.21
N VAL A 94 -15.71 -15.61 -0.27
CA VAL A 94 -15.95 -16.81 0.56
C VAL A 94 -16.31 -18.02 -0.30
N SER A 95 -16.00 -19.21 0.20
CA SER A 95 -16.44 -20.48 -0.40
C SER A 95 -17.63 -21.06 0.35
N VAL A 96 -18.57 -21.66 -0.38
CA VAL A 96 -19.70 -22.41 0.19
C VAL A 96 -19.30 -23.86 0.49
N LYS A 97 -18.44 -24.46 -0.34
CA LYS A 97 -18.18 -25.92 -0.32
C LYS A 97 -16.79 -26.29 0.20
N ALA A 98 -15.73 -25.72 -0.38
CA ALA A 98 -14.35 -26.11 -0.09
C ALA A 98 -13.44 -24.87 0.01
N PRO A 99 -13.18 -24.34 1.23
CA PRO A 99 -13.70 -24.80 2.53
C PRO A 99 -15.20 -24.49 2.71
N PRO A 100 -15.92 -25.19 3.63
CA PRO A 100 -17.29 -24.83 4.00
C PRO A 100 -17.38 -23.42 4.59
N LEU A 101 -18.53 -22.76 4.37
CA LEU A 101 -18.78 -21.39 4.84
C LEU A 101 -18.70 -21.31 6.36
N ARG A 102 -17.95 -20.32 6.87
CA ARG A 102 -17.89 -19.95 8.29
C ARG A 102 -18.33 -18.49 8.45
N PRO A 103 -19.60 -18.21 8.79
CA PRO A 103 -20.14 -16.84 8.85
C PRO A 103 -19.33 -15.88 9.72
N ARG A 104 -18.77 -16.37 10.82
CA ARG A 104 -17.90 -15.59 11.74
C ARG A 104 -16.61 -15.04 11.12
N LEU A 105 -16.28 -15.39 9.87
CA LEU A 105 -15.16 -14.81 9.13
C LEU A 105 -15.56 -13.56 8.32
N ILE A 106 -16.86 -13.27 8.25
CA ILE A 106 -17.43 -12.14 7.49
C ILE A 106 -17.81 -11.00 8.45
N ASP A 107 -18.29 -11.35 9.64
CA ASP A 107 -18.56 -10.41 10.75
C ASP A 107 -17.30 -9.64 11.17
#